data_AF-A0A7S2JDB9-F1
#
_entry.id   AF-A0A7S2JDB9-F1
#
_cell.length_a   1.000
_cell.length_b   1.000
_cell.length_c   1.000
_cell.angle_alpha   90.00
_cell.angle_beta   90.00
_cell.angle_gamma   90.00
#
_symmetry.space_group_name_H-M   'P 1'
#
loop_
_entity.id
_entity.type
_entity.pdbx_description
1 polymer ?
#
loop_
_entity_poly.entity_id
_entity_poly.type
_entity_poly.pdbx_seq_one_letter_code
_entity_poly.pdbx_strand_id
1 'polypeptide(L)'
;RLGSGDCEAQARTRGTCGRAQPPPPRSAAMATRSGAADASCAAAAAKGAPEPAKTGECFVMYVAFFFVGIGCGWFPCDAILNLCLNEPSLGGIWMARALLIGGITGVVEGVLYLIYVVILAKPFSFRVMQRVATVLIGMCVVELFVLAGFWQVGAPHHPVMVIATILGYFVANTTYLLLFPMIATYYGGWLVAPVRTGTDMSTVITAFLGEAQNPSGAHNVVPSWTLLVCYAAAAMAGMASWLVIMRRGTGLRAEVAEALAGGKSPAPARARVDTTESLELGAAQAASGGAVVEHSDDSSTPALWARARVVEAVRQRLSLMWCPRQLL
;
A
#
# COMPACT_ATOMS: atom_id res chain seq x y z
N ARG A 1 -31.62 -12.98 -50.13
CA ARG A 1 -30.42 -13.76 -50.55
C ARG A 1 -29.45 -13.68 -49.38
N LEU A 2 -29.69 -14.50 -48.35
CA LEU A 2 -28.91 -15.70 -47.94
C LEU A 2 -27.56 -15.29 -47.30
N GLY A 3 -27.23 -15.62 -46.05
CA GLY A 3 -27.93 -16.47 -45.07
C GLY A 3 -27.29 -16.38 -43.68
N SER A 4 -28.11 -16.65 -42.66
CA SER A 4 -27.71 -16.91 -41.28
C SER A 4 -27.08 -18.30 -41.17
N GLY A 5 -26.11 -18.45 -40.27
CA GLY A 5 -25.52 -19.73 -39.92
C GLY A 5 -25.60 -19.95 -38.42
N ASP A 6 -26.70 -20.55 -37.98
CA ASP A 6 -26.82 -21.22 -36.68
C ASP A 6 -25.98 -22.49 -36.69
N CYS A 7 -25.28 -22.79 -35.60
CA CYS A 7 -24.78 -24.13 -35.30
C CYS A 7 -24.74 -24.34 -33.79
N GLU A 8 -25.93 -24.65 -33.27
CA GLU A 8 -26.16 -25.31 -32.00
C GLU A 8 -26.11 -26.83 -32.25
N ALA A 9 -25.13 -27.53 -31.70
CA ALA A 9 -25.11 -29.00 -31.71
C ALA A 9 -24.42 -29.57 -30.47
N GLN A 10 -25.28 -29.92 -29.53
CA GLN A 10 -25.06 -30.68 -28.31
C GLN A 10 -24.79 -32.16 -28.64
N ALA A 11 -23.69 -32.74 -28.16
CA ALA A 11 -23.52 -34.20 -28.14
C ALA A 11 -22.82 -34.66 -26.86
N ARG A 12 -23.56 -35.46 -26.11
CA ARG A 12 -23.21 -36.13 -24.85
C ARG A 12 -22.14 -37.20 -25.07
N THR A 13 -21.16 -37.27 -24.18
CA THR A 13 -20.47 -38.53 -23.87
C THR A 13 -20.34 -38.70 -22.36
N ARG A 14 -20.99 -39.76 -21.88
CA ARG A 14 -20.93 -40.30 -20.52
C ARG A 14 -19.53 -40.88 -20.28
N GLY A 15 -18.91 -40.53 -19.15
CA GLY A 15 -17.68 -41.14 -18.64
C GLY A 15 -17.81 -41.45 -17.16
N THR A 16 -17.76 -42.73 -16.85
CA THR A 16 -17.91 -43.47 -15.59
C THR A 16 -17.29 -42.88 -14.32
N CYS A 17 -18.06 -42.97 -13.22
CA CYS A 17 -17.61 -42.85 -11.82
C CYS A 17 -16.57 -43.92 -11.45
N GLY A 18 -15.36 -43.49 -11.09
CA GLY A 18 -14.42 -44.28 -10.30
C GLY A 18 -14.60 -43.97 -8.81
N ARG A 19 -15.04 -44.96 -8.03
CA ARG A 19 -15.01 -44.93 -6.55
C ARG A 19 -13.57 -45.00 -6.07
N ALA A 20 -13.07 -43.92 -5.47
CA ALA A 20 -11.86 -43.96 -4.66
C ALA A 20 -12.19 -44.48 -3.25
N GLN A 21 -11.44 -45.49 -2.79
CA GLN A 21 -11.47 -46.03 -1.44
C GLN A 21 -11.03 -44.98 -0.40
N PRO A 22 -11.65 -44.94 0.79
CA PRO A 22 -11.14 -44.15 1.90
C PRO A 22 -9.89 -44.81 2.53
N PRO A 23 -8.84 -44.04 2.88
CA PRO A 23 -7.72 -44.56 3.66
C PRO A 23 -8.14 -44.86 5.12
N PRO A 24 -7.47 -45.81 5.80
CA PRO A 24 -7.77 -46.18 7.18
C PRO A 24 -7.38 -45.09 8.19
N PRO A 25 -8.03 -45.06 9.37
CA PRO A 25 -7.84 -44.02 10.38
C PRO A 25 -6.46 -44.12 11.04
N ARG A 26 -5.70 -43.02 10.99
CA ARG A 26 -4.47 -42.86 11.79
C ARG A 26 -4.82 -42.36 13.19
N SER A 27 -4.64 -43.27 14.14
CA SER A 27 -4.28 -43.12 15.56
C SER A 27 -4.39 -41.72 16.20
N ALA A 28 -5.32 -41.61 17.16
CA ALA A 28 -5.42 -40.53 18.13
C ALA A 28 -4.36 -40.69 19.23
N ALA A 29 -3.17 -40.14 19.02
CA ALA A 29 -2.14 -40.04 20.06
C ALA A 29 -1.23 -38.82 19.85
N MET A 30 -1.81 -37.61 19.73
CA MET A 30 -1.04 -36.36 19.79
C MET A 30 -1.91 -35.17 20.18
N ALA A 31 -2.75 -35.32 21.21
CA ALA A 31 -3.68 -34.28 21.65
C ALA A 31 -3.63 -34.09 23.18
N THR A 32 -2.49 -33.66 23.72
CA THR A 32 -2.41 -33.23 25.14
C THR A 32 -1.32 -32.20 25.44
N ARG A 33 -0.70 -31.54 24.44
CA ARG A 33 0.37 -30.54 24.69
C ARG A 33 0.17 -29.12 24.16
N SER A 34 -0.97 -28.76 23.53
CA SER A 34 -1.17 -27.38 23.04
C SER A 34 -1.91 -26.44 24.00
N GLY A 35 -2.56 -26.95 25.06
CA GLY A 35 -3.48 -26.12 25.86
C GLY A 35 -2.85 -25.02 26.73
N ALA A 36 -1.55 -25.09 27.05
CA ALA A 36 -0.90 -24.11 27.94
C ALA A 36 -0.32 -22.90 27.18
N ALA A 37 0.11 -23.07 25.93
CA ALA A 37 0.65 -21.99 25.11
C ALA A 37 -0.44 -21.04 24.60
N ASP A 38 -1.63 -21.58 24.34
CA ASP A 38 -2.78 -20.82 23.84
C ASP A 38 -3.42 -19.95 24.96
N ALA A 39 -3.37 -20.41 26.22
CA ALA A 39 -3.88 -19.65 27.37
C ALA A 39 -2.98 -18.46 27.76
N SER A 40 -1.66 -18.58 27.58
CA SER A 40 -0.70 -17.48 27.78
C SER A 40 -0.84 -16.40 26.70
N CYS A 41 -1.06 -16.81 25.44
CA CYS A 41 -1.28 -15.89 24.32
C CYS A 41 -2.61 -15.10 24.46
N ALA A 42 -3.67 -15.74 24.96
CA ALA A 42 -4.94 -15.06 25.21
C ALA A 42 -4.85 -14.05 26.37
N ALA A 43 -4.05 -14.34 27.40
CA ALA A 43 -3.86 -13.45 28.55
C ALA A 43 -2.94 -12.24 28.23
N ALA A 44 -1.97 -12.40 27.33
CA ALA A 44 -1.11 -11.30 26.87
C ALA A 44 -1.82 -10.38 25.85
N ALA A 45 -2.70 -10.94 25.01
CA ALA A 45 -3.56 -10.15 24.11
C ALA A 45 -4.61 -9.31 24.87
N ALA A 46 -5.02 -9.75 26.07
CA ALA A 46 -6.02 -9.06 26.90
C ALA A 46 -5.46 -7.85 27.67
N LYS A 47 -4.14 -7.74 27.87
CA LYS A 47 -3.53 -6.65 28.66
C LYS A 47 -3.23 -5.36 27.89
N GLY A 48 -3.43 -5.37 26.58
CA GLY A 48 -3.24 -4.20 25.70
C GLY A 48 -4.46 -3.88 24.87
N ALA A 49 -5.63 -4.43 25.19
CA ALA A 49 -6.86 -4.03 24.52
C ALA A 49 -7.14 -2.55 24.87
N PRO A 50 -7.06 -1.62 23.89
CA PRO A 50 -7.44 -0.24 24.15
C PRO A 50 -8.87 -0.25 24.70
N GLU A 51 -9.13 0.62 25.69
CA GLU A 51 -10.48 0.98 26.11
C GLU A 51 -11.35 1.06 24.85
N PRO A 52 -12.55 0.45 24.80
CA PRO A 52 -13.33 0.40 23.57
C PRO A 52 -13.65 1.83 23.17
N ALA A 53 -12.82 2.38 22.28
CA ALA A 53 -13.07 3.66 21.66
C ALA A 53 -14.50 3.57 21.15
N LYS A 54 -15.33 4.54 21.56
CA LYS A 54 -16.75 4.54 21.23
C LYS A 54 -16.84 4.26 19.74
N THR A 55 -17.58 3.24 19.33
CA THR A 55 -17.59 2.72 17.94
C THR A 55 -17.70 3.82 16.87
N GLY A 56 -18.35 4.94 17.20
CA GLY A 56 -18.40 6.14 16.36
C GLY A 56 -17.06 6.84 16.10
N GLU A 57 -16.13 6.91 17.06
CA GLU A 57 -14.80 7.50 16.88
C GLU A 57 -13.95 6.66 15.91
N CYS A 58 -13.98 5.33 16.06
CA CYS A 58 -13.33 4.41 15.12
C CYS A 58 -13.88 4.56 13.69
N PHE A 59 -15.20 4.74 13.54
CA PHE A 59 -15.82 4.96 12.24
C PHE A 59 -15.40 6.30 11.62
N VAL A 60 -15.42 7.40 12.40
CA VAL A 60 -14.97 8.71 11.91
C VAL A 60 -13.50 8.66 11.48
N MET A 61 -12.66 7.96 12.23
CA MET A 61 -11.27 7.71 11.86
C MET A 61 -11.18 6.94 10.54
N TYR A 62 -11.89 5.83 10.43
CA TYR A 62 -11.92 5.03 9.21
C TYR A 62 -12.30 5.86 7.98
N VAL A 63 -13.37 6.64 8.08
CA VAL A 63 -13.85 7.52 7.00
C VAL A 63 -12.83 8.59 6.64
N ALA A 64 -12.20 9.23 7.63
CA ALA A 64 -11.18 10.25 7.37
C ALA A 64 -9.98 9.67 6.61
N PHE A 65 -9.47 8.51 7.03
CA PHE A 65 -8.37 7.82 6.36
C PHE A 65 -8.79 7.30 4.98
N PHE A 66 -10.03 6.87 4.80
CA PHE A 66 -10.58 6.52 3.50
C PHE A 66 -10.53 7.70 2.51
N PHE A 67 -10.95 8.91 2.93
CA PHE A 67 -10.83 10.10 2.08
C PHE A 67 -9.37 10.48 1.80
N VAL A 68 -8.45 10.29 2.75
CA VAL A 68 -7.01 10.45 2.49
C VAL A 68 -6.55 9.49 1.39
N GLY A 69 -7.01 8.24 1.43
CA GLY A 69 -6.77 7.24 0.39
C GLY A 69 -7.26 7.69 -0.98
N ILE A 70 -8.48 8.24 -1.06
CA ILE A 70 -9.02 8.82 -2.30
C ILE A 70 -8.10 9.95 -2.82
N GLY A 71 -7.60 10.81 -1.93
CA GLY A 71 -6.75 11.94 -2.30
C GLY A 71 -5.26 11.62 -2.45
N CYS A 72 -4.80 10.38 -2.27
CA CYS A 72 -3.38 10.06 -2.10
C CYS A 72 -2.54 10.08 -3.39
N GLY A 73 -2.96 10.85 -4.40
CA GLY A 73 -2.15 11.17 -5.58
C GLY A 73 -2.44 10.36 -6.84
N TRP A 74 -3.37 9.40 -6.82
CA TRP A 74 -3.69 8.58 -8.00
C TRP A 74 -4.58 9.28 -9.04
N PHE A 75 -5.35 10.30 -8.63
CA PHE A 75 -6.23 11.02 -9.56
C PHE A 75 -5.51 11.61 -10.79
N PRO A 76 -4.35 12.28 -10.70
CA PRO A 76 -3.61 12.74 -11.88
C PRO A 76 -3.27 11.61 -12.86
N CYS A 77 -2.79 10.46 -12.37
CA CYS A 77 -2.51 9.29 -13.21
C CYS A 77 -3.78 8.79 -13.90
N ASP A 78 -4.82 8.53 -13.11
CA ASP A 78 -6.07 7.97 -13.61
C ASP A 78 -6.76 8.94 -14.58
N ALA A 79 -6.67 10.25 -14.31
CA ALA A 79 -7.17 11.29 -15.19
C ALA A 79 -6.43 11.31 -16.53
N ILE A 80 -5.10 11.19 -16.55
CA ILE A 80 -4.32 11.12 -17.80
C ILE A 80 -4.68 9.88 -18.59
N LEU A 81 -4.79 8.72 -17.94
CA LEU A 81 -5.21 7.48 -18.59
C LEU A 81 -6.62 7.61 -19.18
N ASN A 82 -7.55 8.20 -18.43
CA ASN A 82 -8.90 8.48 -18.87
C ASN A 82 -8.92 9.43 -20.09
N LEU A 83 -8.15 10.52 -20.06
CA LEU A 83 -7.97 11.40 -21.21
C LEU A 83 -7.43 10.64 -22.42
N CYS A 84 -6.44 9.76 -22.26
CA CYS A 84 -5.93 8.95 -23.37
C CYS A 84 -6.97 7.99 -23.97
N LEU A 85 -7.96 7.55 -23.19
CA LEU A 85 -9.06 6.69 -23.65
C LEU A 85 -10.17 7.48 -24.34
N ASN A 86 -10.54 8.63 -23.76
CA ASN A 86 -11.73 9.37 -24.15
C ASN A 86 -11.48 10.55 -25.09
N GLU A 87 -10.25 11.07 -25.17
CA GLU A 87 -9.93 12.18 -26.05
C GLU A 87 -9.32 11.69 -27.38
N PRO A 88 -10.03 11.87 -28.51
CA PRO A 88 -9.53 11.44 -29.82
C PRO A 88 -8.20 12.09 -30.21
N SER A 89 -7.94 13.28 -29.67
CA SER A 89 -6.69 14.04 -29.89
C SER A 89 -5.44 13.35 -29.33
N LEU A 90 -5.61 12.47 -28.34
CA LEU A 90 -4.52 11.71 -27.72
C LEU A 90 -4.40 10.31 -28.35
N GLY A 91 -5.50 9.59 -28.54
CA GLY A 91 -5.49 8.27 -29.18
C GLY A 91 -4.60 7.21 -28.48
N GLY A 92 -4.55 6.01 -29.05
CA GLY A 92 -3.93 4.84 -28.40
C GLY A 92 -2.40 4.94 -28.19
N ILE A 93 -1.69 5.72 -29.00
CA ILE A 93 -0.23 5.90 -28.85
C ILE A 93 0.09 6.61 -27.53
N TRP A 94 -0.74 7.57 -27.12
CA TRP A 94 -0.54 8.28 -25.86
C TRP A 94 -0.78 7.40 -24.65
N MET A 95 -1.74 6.48 -24.71
CA MET A 95 -1.93 5.47 -23.67
C MET A 95 -0.65 4.65 -23.44
N ALA A 96 -0.06 4.10 -24.51
CA ALA A 96 1.18 3.34 -24.41
C ALA A 96 2.34 4.18 -23.84
N ARG A 97 2.43 5.46 -24.21
CA ARG A 97 3.45 6.38 -23.66
C ARG A 97 3.23 6.68 -22.19
N ALA A 98 1.98 6.91 -21.78
CA ALA A 98 1.65 7.17 -20.38
C ALA A 98 2.02 5.98 -19.49
N LEU A 99 1.66 4.77 -19.91
CA LEU A 99 2.03 3.54 -19.23
C LEU A 99 3.56 3.32 -19.19
N LEU A 100 4.28 3.62 -20.27
CA LEU A 100 5.74 3.53 -20.30
C LEU A 100 6.39 4.52 -19.33
N ILE A 101 5.94 5.78 -19.32
CA ILE A 101 6.42 6.80 -18.39
C ILE A 101 6.14 6.35 -16.95
N GLY A 102 4.93 5.90 -16.66
CA GLY A 102 4.57 5.40 -15.34
C GLY A 102 5.42 4.22 -14.89
N GLY A 103 5.69 3.28 -15.79
CA GLY A 103 6.59 2.14 -15.53
C GLY A 103 8.01 2.59 -15.19
N ILE A 104 8.58 3.52 -15.97
CA ILE A 104 9.92 4.05 -15.71
C ILE A 104 9.97 4.80 -14.38
N THR A 105 9.04 5.73 -14.15
CA THR A 105 8.96 6.53 -12.92
C THR A 105 8.83 5.62 -11.69
N GLY A 106 7.94 4.62 -11.75
CA GLY A 106 7.73 3.66 -10.67
C GLY A 106 8.95 2.78 -10.38
N VAL A 107 9.67 2.33 -11.41
CA VAL A 107 10.93 1.57 -11.22
C VAL A 107 11.99 2.45 -10.56
N VAL A 108 12.18 3.69 -11.02
CA VAL A 108 13.16 4.62 -10.45
C VAL A 108 12.83 4.92 -8.99
N GLU A 109 11.59 5.25 -8.67
CA GLU A 109 11.16 5.52 -7.29
C GLU A 109 11.25 4.28 -6.40
N GLY A 110 10.92 3.09 -6.92
CA GLY A 110 11.08 1.83 -6.21
C GLY A 110 12.55 1.56 -5.84
N VAL A 111 13.47 1.80 -6.76
CA VAL A 111 14.92 1.67 -6.51
C VAL A 111 15.39 2.71 -5.49
N LEU A 112 14.96 3.97 -5.62
CA LEU A 112 15.30 5.03 -4.66
C LEU A 112 14.76 4.72 -3.26
N TYR A 113 13.53 4.23 -3.17
CA TYR A 113 12.92 3.81 -1.91
C TYR A 113 13.63 2.61 -1.30
N LEU A 114 14.03 1.62 -2.11
CA LEU A 114 14.83 0.48 -1.66
C LEU A 114 16.19 0.94 -1.10
N ILE A 115 16.88 1.83 -1.80
CA ILE A 115 18.14 2.43 -1.34
C ILE A 115 17.93 3.14 -0.01
N TYR A 116 16.85 3.93 0.11
CA TYR A 116 16.53 4.63 1.35
C TYR A 116 16.30 3.65 2.52
N VAL A 117 15.47 2.62 2.32
CA VAL A 117 15.13 1.64 3.37
C VAL A 117 16.33 0.79 3.78
N VAL A 118 17.12 0.32 2.80
CA VAL A 118 18.22 -0.62 3.04
C VAL A 118 19.50 0.09 3.49
N ILE A 119 19.89 1.18 2.80
CA ILE A 119 21.20 1.81 2.98
C ILE A 119 21.13 2.92 4.02
N LEU A 120 20.20 3.87 3.86
CA LEU A 120 20.20 5.07 4.71
C LEU A 120 19.70 4.78 6.13
N ALA A 121 18.79 3.81 6.29
CA ALA A 121 18.36 3.25 7.57
C ALA A 121 17.85 4.25 8.63
N LYS A 122 17.79 5.53 8.30
CA LYS A 122 17.46 6.61 9.22
C LYS A 122 15.99 6.95 8.99
N PRO A 123 15.13 6.69 9.97
CA PRO A 123 13.73 7.08 9.86
C PRO A 123 13.65 8.60 9.69
N PHE A 124 12.94 9.07 8.67
CA PHE A 124 12.56 10.49 8.64
C PHE A 124 11.82 10.85 9.92
N SER A 125 12.03 12.08 10.40
CA SER A 125 11.22 12.62 11.48
C SER A 125 9.74 12.54 11.06
N PHE A 126 8.90 12.12 12.00
CA PHE A 126 7.46 12.05 11.82
C PHE A 126 6.86 13.32 11.18
N ARG A 127 7.30 14.50 11.64
CA ARG A 127 6.85 15.79 11.10
C ARG A 127 7.26 16.01 9.65
N VAL A 128 8.42 15.50 9.24
CA VAL A 128 8.89 15.59 7.85
C VAL A 128 8.03 14.70 6.97
N MET A 129 7.76 13.45 7.37
CA MET A 129 6.87 12.56 6.62
C MET A 129 5.48 13.17 6.43
N GLN A 130 4.89 13.73 7.50
CA GLN A 130 3.61 14.42 7.41
C GLN A 130 3.63 15.60 6.43
N ARG A 131 4.67 16.46 6.50
CA ARG A 131 4.82 17.62 5.61
C ARG A 131 4.99 17.20 4.15
N VAL A 132 5.81 16.19 3.89
CA VAL A 132 6.04 15.68 2.53
C VAL A 132 4.74 15.12 1.96
N ALA A 133 4.02 14.27 2.70
CA ALA A 133 2.72 13.76 2.26
C ALA A 133 1.71 14.90 1.99
N THR A 134 1.69 15.93 2.85
CA THR A 134 0.82 17.11 2.67
C THR A 134 1.16 17.86 1.39
N VAL A 135 2.44 18.08 1.10
CA VAL A 135 2.88 18.76 -0.12
C VAL A 135 2.52 17.94 -1.35
N LEU A 136 2.72 16.62 -1.33
CA LEU A 136 2.41 15.75 -2.47
C LEU A 136 0.91 15.69 -2.77
N ILE A 137 0.05 15.58 -1.75
CA ILE A 137 -1.40 15.67 -1.93
C ILE A 137 -1.80 17.06 -2.46
N GLY A 138 -1.16 18.12 -1.98
CA GLY A 138 -1.35 19.47 -2.51
C GLY A 138 -0.94 19.60 -3.98
N MET A 139 0.18 18.99 -4.38
CA MET A 139 0.64 18.94 -5.76
C MET A 139 -0.36 18.21 -6.67
N CYS A 140 -0.94 17.11 -6.22
CA CYS A 140 -2.03 16.41 -6.91
C CYS A 140 -3.21 17.35 -7.22
N VAL A 141 -3.67 18.12 -6.24
CA VAL A 141 -4.76 19.10 -6.44
C VAL A 141 -4.37 20.18 -7.46
N VAL A 142 -3.18 20.77 -7.31
CA VAL A 142 -2.69 21.82 -8.21
C VAL A 142 -2.55 21.30 -9.63
N GLU A 143 -1.98 20.11 -9.81
CA GLU A 143 -1.80 19.47 -11.10
C GLU A 143 -3.15 19.29 -11.82
N LEU A 144 -4.16 18.75 -11.14
CA LEU A 144 -5.50 18.58 -11.73
C LEU A 144 -6.13 19.90 -12.17
N PHE A 145 -6.00 20.96 -11.38
CA PHE A 145 -6.48 22.29 -11.77
C PHE A 145 -5.71 22.89 -12.94
N VAL A 146 -4.39 22.71 -12.98
CA VAL A 146 -3.56 23.18 -14.11
C VAL A 146 -3.95 22.43 -15.38
N LEU A 147 -4.11 21.10 -15.34
CA LEU A 147 -4.59 20.33 -16.48
C LEU A 147 -5.98 20.78 -16.90
N ALA A 148 -6.90 21.01 -15.95
CA ALA A 148 -8.24 21.50 -16.25
C ALA A 148 -8.20 22.84 -16.98
N GLY A 149 -7.34 23.77 -16.55
CA GLY A 149 -7.15 25.07 -17.18
C GLY A 149 -6.64 24.96 -18.63
N PHE A 150 -5.69 24.06 -18.90
CA PHE A 150 -5.28 23.78 -20.28
C PHE A 150 -6.46 23.26 -21.12
N TRP A 151 -7.14 22.22 -20.63
CA TRP A 151 -8.28 21.59 -21.31
C TRP A 151 -9.50 22.49 -21.49
N GLN A 152 -9.62 23.57 -20.71
CA GLN A 152 -10.64 24.60 -20.92
C GLN A 152 -10.39 25.40 -22.20
N VAL A 153 -9.13 25.65 -22.55
CA VAL A 153 -8.72 26.43 -23.73
C VAL A 153 -8.52 25.51 -24.95
N GLY A 154 -8.11 24.26 -24.72
CA GLY A 154 -7.95 23.24 -25.75
C GLY A 154 -7.03 22.11 -25.31
N ALA A 155 -6.83 21.10 -26.16
CA ALA A 155 -5.93 20.01 -25.83
C ALA A 155 -4.49 20.54 -25.61
N PRO A 156 -3.87 20.26 -24.45
CA PRO A 156 -2.51 20.72 -24.17
C PRO A 156 -1.50 20.13 -25.16
N HIS A 157 -0.46 20.90 -25.46
CA HIS A 157 0.64 20.43 -26.30
C HIS A 157 1.40 19.28 -25.65
N HIS A 158 2.06 18.48 -26.50
CA HIS A 158 2.85 17.32 -26.12
C HIS A 158 3.74 17.47 -24.87
N PRO A 159 4.58 18.53 -24.72
CA PRO A 159 5.45 18.64 -23.54
C PRO A 159 4.66 18.78 -22.23
N VAL A 160 3.51 19.46 -22.25
CA VAL A 160 2.67 19.63 -21.06
C VAL A 160 2.11 18.28 -20.62
N MET A 161 1.61 17.47 -21.57
CA MET A 161 1.12 16.12 -21.27
C MET A 161 2.21 15.20 -20.72
N VAL A 162 3.44 15.26 -21.25
CA VAL A 162 4.57 14.47 -20.73
C VAL A 162 4.92 14.89 -19.30
N ILE A 163 5.03 16.20 -19.03
CA ILE A 163 5.37 16.72 -17.70
C ILE A 163 4.29 16.34 -16.69
N ALA A 164 3.02 16.52 -17.04
CA ALA A 164 1.89 16.08 -16.22
C ALA A 164 1.97 14.58 -15.94
N THR A 165 2.22 13.76 -16.96
CA THR A 165 2.33 12.30 -16.76
C THR A 165 3.45 11.94 -15.79
N ILE A 166 4.64 12.52 -15.95
CA ILE A 166 5.77 12.27 -15.04
C ILE A 166 5.41 12.72 -13.62
N LEU A 167 4.84 13.90 -13.47
CA LEU A 167 4.51 14.49 -12.18
C LEU A 167 3.42 13.68 -11.47
N GLY A 168 2.34 13.32 -12.17
CA GLY A 168 1.26 12.50 -11.64
C GLY A 168 1.77 11.16 -11.11
N TYR A 169 2.56 10.42 -11.91
CA TYR A 169 3.13 9.15 -11.44
C TYR A 169 4.08 9.33 -10.26
N PHE A 170 4.94 10.37 -10.30
CA PHE A 170 5.83 10.67 -9.18
C PHE A 170 5.06 10.97 -7.89
N VAL A 171 4.03 11.80 -7.99
CA VAL A 171 3.17 12.15 -6.85
C VAL A 171 2.43 10.92 -6.32
N ALA A 172 1.81 10.13 -7.19
CA ALA A 172 1.08 8.92 -6.81
C ALA A 172 1.96 7.91 -6.06
N ASN A 173 3.09 7.54 -6.68
CA ASN A 173 3.99 6.54 -6.15
C ASN A 173 4.71 7.02 -4.89
N THR A 174 5.29 8.22 -4.90
CA THR A 174 5.98 8.77 -3.72
C THR A 174 5.00 8.93 -2.55
N THR A 175 3.78 9.40 -2.79
CA THR A 175 2.76 9.49 -1.73
C THR A 175 2.45 8.11 -1.18
N TYR A 176 2.24 7.11 -2.04
CA TYR A 176 1.95 5.74 -1.61
C TYR A 176 3.09 5.13 -0.77
N LEU A 177 4.33 5.26 -1.25
CA LEU A 177 5.54 4.73 -0.61
C LEU A 177 5.84 5.37 0.75
N LEU A 178 5.44 6.63 0.97
CA LEU A 178 5.65 7.33 2.24
C LEU A 178 4.45 7.20 3.18
N LEU A 179 3.23 7.33 2.66
CA LEU A 179 2.01 7.41 3.45
C LEU A 179 1.71 6.08 4.14
N PHE A 180 1.82 4.95 3.43
CA PHE A 180 1.48 3.63 3.99
C PHE A 180 2.37 3.24 5.18
N PRO A 181 3.71 3.27 5.06
CA PRO A 181 4.58 3.00 6.20
C PRO A 181 4.40 4.00 7.35
N MET A 182 4.16 5.28 7.05
CA MET A 182 3.92 6.29 8.08
C MET A 182 2.63 5.98 8.86
N ILE A 183 1.55 5.61 8.19
CA ILE A 183 0.28 5.25 8.86
C ILE A 183 0.45 3.99 9.71
N ALA A 184 1.08 2.96 9.13
CA ALA A 184 1.36 1.71 9.83
C ALA A 184 2.19 1.97 11.11
N THR A 185 3.20 2.84 11.02
CA THR A 185 4.14 3.11 12.12
C THR A 185 3.54 4.02 13.19
N TYR A 186 2.88 5.12 12.81
CA TYR A 186 2.55 6.21 13.75
C TYR A 186 1.07 6.34 14.11
N TYR A 187 0.16 5.88 13.25
CA TYR A 187 -1.27 6.07 13.45
C TYR A 187 -1.95 4.78 13.95
N GLY A 188 -1.84 3.71 13.18
CA GLY A 188 -2.36 2.40 13.57
C GLY A 188 -2.36 1.49 12.37
N GLY A 189 -1.88 0.26 12.51
CA GLY A 189 -1.74 -0.67 11.38
C GLY A 189 -3.06 -0.90 10.65
N TRP A 190 -4.17 -0.98 11.39
CA TRP A 190 -5.51 -1.18 10.82
C TRP A 190 -6.01 0.00 9.95
N LEU A 191 -5.48 1.21 10.15
CA LEU A 191 -5.83 2.39 9.34
C LEU A 191 -5.22 2.36 7.94
N VAL A 192 -4.31 1.43 7.66
CA VAL A 192 -3.79 1.20 6.30
C VAL A 192 -4.90 0.68 5.38
N ALA A 193 -5.80 -0.17 5.91
CA ALA A 193 -6.90 -0.73 5.14
C ALA A 193 -7.84 0.34 4.54
N PRO A 194 -8.41 1.30 5.31
CA PRO A 194 -9.23 2.36 4.73
C PRO A 194 -8.49 3.23 3.72
N VAL A 195 -7.20 3.55 3.94
CA VAL A 195 -6.42 4.30 2.94
C VAL A 195 -6.33 3.52 1.64
N ARG A 196 -6.02 2.22 1.72
CA ARG A 196 -5.98 1.36 0.53
C ARG A 196 -7.32 1.32 -0.19
N THR A 197 -8.40 1.09 0.55
CA THR A 197 -9.76 1.08 0.00
C THR A 197 -10.11 2.43 -0.66
N GLY A 198 -9.68 3.54 -0.07
CA GLY A 198 -9.83 4.86 -0.65
C GLY A 198 -9.08 5.03 -1.97
N THR A 199 -7.84 4.53 -2.04
CA THR A 199 -7.05 4.53 -3.29
C THR A 199 -7.72 3.69 -4.38
N ASP A 200 -8.22 2.50 -4.04
CA ASP A 200 -8.96 1.68 -5.00
C ASP A 200 -10.25 2.39 -5.45
N MET A 201 -10.91 3.11 -4.54
CA MET A 201 -12.09 3.91 -4.86
C MET A 201 -11.80 5.10 -5.78
N SER A 202 -10.63 5.75 -5.71
CA SER A 202 -10.30 6.85 -6.66
C SER A 202 -10.23 6.36 -8.09
N THR A 203 -9.71 5.15 -8.32
CA THR A 203 -9.70 4.53 -9.64
C THR A 203 -11.11 4.16 -10.11
N VAL A 204 -11.95 3.65 -9.21
CA VAL A 204 -13.37 3.36 -9.52
C VAL A 204 -14.14 4.64 -9.88
N ILE A 205 -13.96 5.72 -9.10
CA ILE A 205 -14.55 7.04 -9.37
C ILE A 205 -14.11 7.54 -10.76
N THR A 206 -12.82 7.42 -11.07
CA THR A 206 -12.27 7.86 -12.35
C THR A 206 -12.80 7.04 -13.52
N ALA A 207 -12.96 5.73 -13.34
CA ALA A 207 -13.56 4.85 -14.35
C ALA A 207 -15.04 5.22 -14.62
N PHE A 208 -15.85 5.39 -13.56
CA PHE A 208 -17.25 5.79 -13.72
C PHE A 208 -17.41 7.16 -14.37
N LEU A 209 -16.57 8.13 -13.98
CA LEU A 209 -16.59 9.45 -14.59
C LEU A 209 -16.10 9.44 -16.04
N GLY A 210 -15.15 8.57 -16.38
CA GLY A 210 -14.73 8.33 -17.77
C GLY A 210 -15.83 7.72 -18.63
N GLU A 211 -16.52 6.70 -18.13
CA GLU A 211 -17.65 6.09 -18.83
C GLU A 211 -18.79 7.10 -19.01
N ALA A 212 -19.08 7.89 -17.97
CA ALA A 212 -20.07 8.96 -18.05
C ALA A 212 -19.68 10.08 -19.04
N GLN A 213 -18.38 10.24 -19.30
CA GLN A 213 -17.88 11.20 -20.28
C GLN A 213 -18.26 10.82 -21.71
N ASN A 214 -18.04 9.55 -22.05
CA ASN A 214 -18.17 9.04 -23.41
C ASN A 214 -18.92 7.70 -23.42
N PRO A 215 -20.20 7.67 -23.03
CA PRO A 215 -20.98 6.44 -22.88
C PRO A 215 -21.20 5.70 -24.21
N SER A 216 -21.03 6.39 -25.34
CA SER A 216 -21.18 5.82 -26.67
C SER A 216 -19.85 5.41 -27.31
N GLY A 217 -18.71 5.79 -26.71
CA GLY A 217 -17.39 5.73 -27.34
C GLY A 217 -17.19 6.71 -28.51
N ALA A 218 -18.24 7.38 -28.99
CA ALA A 218 -18.19 8.18 -30.22
C ALA A 218 -17.94 9.68 -29.98
N HIS A 219 -18.44 10.24 -28.88
CA HIS A 219 -18.30 11.66 -28.57
C HIS A 219 -18.41 11.93 -27.08
N ASN A 220 -17.66 12.94 -26.62
CA ASN A 220 -17.68 13.37 -25.23
C ASN A 220 -18.95 14.18 -24.95
N VAL A 221 -19.79 13.68 -24.05
CA VAL A 221 -20.99 14.35 -23.53
C VAL A 221 -20.59 15.38 -22.48
N VAL A 222 -19.54 15.09 -21.70
CA VAL A 222 -18.98 15.97 -20.68
C VAL A 222 -17.59 16.45 -21.10
N PRO A 223 -17.30 17.77 -21.04
CA PRO A 223 -15.97 18.28 -21.32
C PRO A 223 -14.91 17.73 -20.35
N SER A 224 -13.72 17.40 -20.88
CA SER A 224 -12.61 16.86 -20.09
C SER A 224 -12.20 17.74 -18.91
N TRP A 225 -12.22 19.07 -19.07
CA TRP A 225 -11.90 20.00 -17.97
C TRP A 225 -12.87 19.86 -16.78
N THR A 226 -14.14 19.54 -17.03
CA THR A 226 -15.14 19.37 -15.96
C THR A 226 -14.83 18.13 -15.13
N LEU A 227 -14.41 17.03 -15.76
CA LEU A 227 -13.98 15.83 -15.03
C LEU A 227 -12.74 16.09 -14.18
N LEU A 228 -11.75 16.80 -14.73
CA LEU A 228 -10.55 17.18 -14.01
C LEU A 228 -10.87 18.03 -12.77
N VAL A 229 -11.84 18.93 -12.86
CA VAL A 229 -12.34 19.69 -11.70
C VAL A 229 -13.04 18.78 -10.68
N CYS A 230 -13.83 17.80 -11.12
CA CYS A 230 -14.43 16.81 -10.22
C CYS A 230 -13.37 15.98 -9.48
N TYR A 231 -12.33 15.52 -10.17
CA TYR A 231 -11.19 14.83 -9.55
C TYR A 231 -10.46 15.74 -8.56
N ALA A 232 -10.25 17.02 -8.91
CA ALA A 232 -9.64 17.99 -8.01
C ALA A 232 -10.48 18.21 -6.74
N ALA A 233 -11.81 18.26 -6.87
CA ALA A 233 -12.73 18.37 -5.73
C ALA A 233 -12.63 17.15 -4.79
N ALA A 234 -12.59 15.94 -5.35
CA ALA A 234 -12.38 14.72 -4.57
C ALA A 234 -10.99 14.71 -3.88
N ALA A 235 -9.94 15.12 -4.59
CA ALA A 235 -8.58 15.24 -4.03
C ALA A 235 -8.53 16.29 -2.90
N MET A 236 -9.24 17.42 -3.03
CA MET A 236 -9.37 18.42 -1.97
C MET A 236 -10.05 17.86 -0.72
N ALA A 237 -11.05 17.00 -0.86
CA ALA A 237 -11.68 16.32 0.29
C ALA A 237 -10.67 15.41 1.02
N GLY A 238 -9.82 14.70 0.28
CA GLY A 238 -8.72 13.93 0.86
C GLY A 238 -7.68 14.78 1.57
N MET A 239 -7.29 15.91 0.97
CA MET A 239 -6.38 16.89 1.58
C MET A 239 -6.96 17.50 2.86
N ALA A 240 -8.23 17.91 2.84
CA ALA A 240 -8.92 18.45 4.01
C ALA A 240 -8.95 17.41 5.14
N SER A 241 -9.27 16.16 4.82
CA SER A 241 -9.24 15.04 5.77
C SER A 241 -7.86 14.82 6.36
N TRP A 242 -6.81 14.86 5.53
CA TRP A 242 -5.42 14.73 5.97
C TRP A 242 -5.01 15.85 6.93
N LEU A 243 -5.36 17.11 6.60
CA LEU A 243 -5.08 18.27 7.45
C LEU A 243 -5.82 18.18 8.79
N VAL A 244 -7.06 17.68 8.80
CA VAL A 244 -7.81 17.44 10.04
C VAL A 244 -7.14 16.37 10.89
N ILE A 245 -6.74 15.24 10.29
CA ILE A 245 -6.00 14.18 10.98
C ILE A 245 -4.71 14.71 11.61
N MET A 246 -3.93 15.49 10.85
CA MET A 246 -2.69 16.09 11.33
C MET A 246 -2.91 17.10 12.47
N ARG A 247 -3.95 17.95 12.37
CA ARG A 247 -4.25 18.98 13.37
C ARG A 247 -4.79 18.38 14.66
N ARG A 248 -5.64 17.36 14.56
CA ARG A 248 -6.28 16.72 15.72
C ARG A 248 -5.47 15.56 16.30
N GLY A 249 -4.43 15.11 15.61
CA GLY A 249 -3.71 13.90 15.97
C GLY A 249 -4.61 12.66 15.91
N THR A 250 -5.64 12.69 15.05
CA THR A 250 -6.66 11.65 14.99
C THR A 250 -6.04 10.33 14.59
N GLY A 251 -6.23 9.33 15.44
CA GLY A 251 -5.67 8.01 15.23
C GLY A 251 -4.17 7.91 15.41
N LEU A 252 -3.51 8.81 16.14
CA LEU A 252 -2.13 8.56 16.56
C LEU A 252 -2.07 7.47 17.62
N ARG A 253 -1.01 6.65 17.59
CA ARG A 253 -0.71 5.73 18.70
C ARG A 253 -0.43 6.54 19.98
N ALA A 254 -0.87 6.04 21.13
CA ALA A 254 -0.75 6.74 22.42
C ALA A 254 0.70 7.17 22.71
N GLU A 255 1.67 6.26 22.52
CA GLU A 255 3.10 6.51 22.70
C GLU A 255 3.63 7.69 21.85
N VAL A 256 3.10 7.83 20.63
CA VAL A 256 3.48 8.89 19.69
C VAL A 256 2.81 10.20 20.09
N ALA A 257 1.54 10.15 20.49
CA ALA A 257 0.79 11.30 20.99
C ALA A 257 1.45 11.90 22.25
N GLU A 258 1.85 11.06 23.20
CA GLU A 258 2.55 11.46 24.43
C GLU A 258 3.93 12.06 24.14
N ALA A 259 4.71 11.46 23.24
CA ALA A 259 6.01 11.99 22.84
C ALA A 259 5.90 13.40 22.24
N LEU A 260 4.89 13.61 21.39
CA LEU A 260 4.60 14.92 20.78
C LEU A 260 4.13 15.95 21.81
N ALA A 261 3.31 15.56 22.80
CA ALA A 261 2.88 16.43 23.88
C ALA A 261 4.06 16.84 24.79
N GLY A 262 5.01 15.93 25.02
CA GLY A 262 6.24 16.19 25.77
C GLY A 262 7.34 16.92 24.99
N GLY A 263 7.07 17.41 23.77
CA GLY A 263 8.03 18.13 22.94
C GLY A 263 9.19 17.28 22.40
N LYS A 264 9.11 15.96 22.50
CA LYS A 264 10.14 15.03 21.99
C LYS A 264 9.75 14.57 20.58
N SER A 265 10.73 14.40 19.70
CA SER A 265 10.47 13.74 18.42
C SER A 265 10.16 12.27 18.70
N PRO A 266 8.99 11.74 18.28
CA PRO A 266 8.71 10.33 18.43
C PRO A 266 9.76 9.55 17.61
N ALA A 267 10.53 8.70 18.29
CA ALA A 267 11.32 7.70 17.61
C ALA A 267 10.33 6.70 16.98
N PRO A 268 10.64 6.10 15.80
CA PRO A 268 9.81 5.01 15.30
C PRO A 268 9.74 3.95 16.40
N ALA A 269 8.53 3.46 16.68
CA ALA A 269 8.32 2.40 17.65
C ALA A 269 9.24 1.24 17.25
N ARG A 270 10.35 1.04 17.98
CA ARG A 270 11.12 -0.19 17.87
C ARG A 270 10.14 -1.26 18.31
N ALA A 271 9.81 -2.20 17.43
CA ALA A 271 9.14 -3.42 17.85
C ALA A 271 9.96 -3.95 19.03
N ARG A 272 9.42 -3.78 20.25
CA ARG A 272 10.00 -4.31 21.46
C ARG A 272 9.75 -5.80 21.36
N VAL A 273 10.65 -6.48 20.64
CA VAL A 273 10.79 -7.91 20.78
C VAL A 273 11.31 -8.06 22.19
N ASP A 274 10.45 -8.53 23.11
CA ASP A 274 10.86 -8.89 24.47
C ASP A 274 11.84 -10.06 24.36
N THR A 275 13.10 -9.74 24.06
CA THR A 275 14.21 -10.69 23.91
C THR A 275 14.58 -11.37 25.22
N THR A 276 14.01 -10.93 26.35
CA THR A 276 14.28 -11.51 27.66
C THR A 276 13.69 -12.92 27.82
N GLU A 277 12.54 -13.25 27.21
CA GLU A 277 12.01 -14.63 27.29
C GLU A 277 12.66 -15.58 26.27
N SER A 278 13.16 -15.06 25.13
CA SER A 278 13.79 -15.89 24.09
C SER A 278 15.22 -16.29 24.43
N LEU A 279 15.93 -15.47 25.21
CA LEU A 279 17.32 -15.72 25.61
C LEU A 279 17.44 -16.78 26.72
N GLU A 280 16.47 -16.90 27.63
CA GLU A 280 16.47 -17.97 28.64
C GLU A 280 16.15 -19.35 28.04
N LEU A 281 15.25 -19.40 27.05
CA LEU A 281 14.96 -20.63 26.30
C LEU A 281 16.13 -21.07 25.40
N GLY A 282 16.88 -20.13 24.81
CA GLY A 282 18.07 -20.42 24.03
C GLY A 282 19.27 -20.88 24.86
N ALA A 283 19.46 -20.33 26.06
CA ALA A 283 20.52 -20.74 26.98
C ALA A 283 20.31 -22.15 27.54
N ALA A 284 19.06 -22.56 27.77
CA ALA A 284 18.73 -23.93 28.17
C ALA A 284 18.97 -24.97 27.07
N GLN A 285 18.88 -24.56 25.79
CA GLN A 285 19.03 -25.45 24.63
C GLN A 285 20.49 -25.56 24.14
N ALA A 286 21.31 -24.54 24.38
CA ALA A 286 22.75 -24.57 24.10
C ALA A 286 23.53 -25.46 25.07
N ALA A 287 23.01 -25.73 26.27
CA ALA A 287 23.63 -26.62 27.25
C ALA A 287 23.53 -28.12 26.90
N SER A 288 22.73 -28.51 25.89
CA SER A 288 22.52 -29.92 25.52
C SER A 288 23.14 -30.35 24.18
N GLY A 289 23.86 -29.47 23.49
CA GLY A 289 24.30 -29.70 22.10
C GLY A 289 25.81 -29.60 21.89
N GLY A 290 26.59 -30.45 22.56
CA GLY A 290 28.02 -30.59 22.26
C GLY A 290 28.23 -31.36 20.95
N ALA A 291 28.59 -30.67 19.87
CA ALA A 291 29.14 -31.29 18.67
C ALA A 291 30.30 -30.44 18.11
N VAL A 292 31.44 -31.10 18.03
CA VAL A 292 32.72 -30.63 17.50
C VAL A 292 32.56 -30.25 16.02
N VAL A 293 32.97 -29.03 15.64
CA VAL A 293 33.05 -28.60 14.24
C VAL A 293 34.51 -28.36 13.88
N GLU A 294 34.99 -29.20 12.97
CA GLU A 294 36.30 -29.13 12.32
C GLU A 294 36.46 -27.85 11.50
N HIS A 295 37.64 -27.24 11.61
CA HIS A 295 38.03 -26.01 10.93
C HIS A 295 38.60 -26.35 9.55
N SER A 296 37.88 -26.02 8.48
CA SER A 296 38.40 -26.04 7.10
C SER A 296 38.58 -24.58 6.65
N ASP A 297 39.85 -24.21 6.45
CA ASP A 297 40.28 -22.91 5.95
C ASP A 297 39.98 -22.79 4.45
N ASP A 298 38.93 -22.05 4.10
CA ASP A 298 38.64 -21.67 2.72
C ASP A 298 38.61 -20.14 2.56
N SER A 299 39.59 -19.63 1.83
CA SER A 299 39.97 -18.21 1.71
C SER A 299 39.09 -17.37 0.77
N SER A 300 37.97 -17.91 0.29
CA SER A 300 36.95 -17.19 -0.51
C SER A 300 35.81 -16.60 0.32
N THR A 301 35.87 -16.76 1.65
CA THR A 301 34.84 -16.42 2.62
C THR A 301 34.52 -14.91 2.78
N PRO A 302 35.44 -13.92 2.75
CA PRO A 302 35.07 -12.56 3.19
C PRO A 302 33.96 -11.88 2.35
N ALA A 303 33.89 -12.15 1.04
CA ALA A 303 32.86 -11.58 0.16
C ALA A 303 31.48 -12.27 0.32
N LEU A 304 31.48 -13.60 0.50
CA LEU A 304 30.24 -14.36 0.73
C LEU A 304 29.66 -14.07 2.11
N TRP A 305 30.50 -13.89 3.12
CA TRP A 305 30.08 -13.52 4.47
C TRP A 305 29.56 -12.08 4.54
N ALA A 306 30.14 -11.14 3.79
CA ALA A 306 29.61 -9.79 3.66
C ALA A 306 28.21 -9.79 2.99
N ARG A 307 28.03 -10.56 1.91
CA ARG A 307 26.72 -10.73 1.26
C ARG A 307 25.69 -11.39 2.17
N ALA A 308 26.07 -12.45 2.90
CA ALA A 308 25.19 -13.14 3.84
C ALA A 308 24.74 -12.22 4.99
N ARG A 309 25.63 -11.37 5.52
CA ARG A 309 25.27 -10.39 6.56
C ARG A 309 24.34 -9.30 6.04
N VAL A 310 24.53 -8.83 4.80
CA VAL A 310 23.60 -7.87 4.18
C VAL A 310 22.23 -8.51 3.96
N VAL A 311 22.19 -9.74 3.44
CA VAL A 311 20.93 -10.48 3.23
C VAL A 311 20.22 -10.73 4.56
N GLU A 312 20.93 -11.14 5.61
CA GLU A 312 20.34 -11.39 6.92
C GLU A 312 19.89 -10.11 7.62
N ALA A 313 20.66 -9.02 7.50
CA ALA A 313 20.24 -7.70 8.00
C ALA A 313 19.02 -7.16 7.24
N VAL A 314 18.94 -7.36 5.93
CA VAL A 314 17.77 -7.04 5.11
C VAL A 314 16.59 -7.92 5.52
N ARG A 315 16.80 -9.22 5.71
CA ARG A 315 15.76 -10.17 6.15
C ARG A 315 15.21 -9.81 7.53
N GLN A 316 16.07 -9.54 8.50
CA GLN A 316 15.68 -9.11 9.85
C GLN A 316 14.95 -7.77 9.84
N ARG A 317 15.32 -6.84 8.95
CA ARG A 317 14.61 -5.56 8.81
C ARG A 317 13.28 -5.70 8.09
N LEU A 318 13.23 -6.51 7.04
CA LEU A 318 11.99 -6.82 6.35
C LEU A 318 11.01 -7.54 7.28
N SER A 319 11.48 -8.48 8.10
CA SER A 319 10.62 -9.16 9.09
C SER A 319 10.14 -8.24 10.21
N LEU A 320 10.91 -7.21 10.58
CA LEU A 320 10.47 -6.16 11.51
C LEU A 320 9.44 -5.21 10.89
N MET A 321 9.57 -4.89 9.59
CA MET A 321 8.59 -4.07 8.87
C MET A 321 7.31 -4.84 8.53
N TRP A 322 7.40 -6.15 8.32
CA TRP A 322 6.31 -7.05 7.96
C TRP A 322 6.00 -8.03 9.09
N CYS A 323 5.92 -7.55 10.33
CA CYS A 323 5.45 -8.39 11.42
C CYS A 323 3.92 -8.53 11.27
N PRO A 324 3.37 -9.72 10.97
CA PRO A 324 1.93 -9.89 10.76
C PRO A 324 1.10 -9.52 11.99
N ARG A 325 1.72 -9.54 13.17
CA ARG A 325 1.16 -9.06 14.45
C ARG A 325 0.79 -7.57 14.48
N GLN A 326 1.19 -6.74 13.50
CA GLN A 326 0.76 -5.34 13.41
C GLN A 326 -0.45 -5.11 12.49
N LEU A 327 -0.90 -6.15 11.78
CA LEU A 327 -2.05 -6.10 10.86
C LEU A 327 -3.32 -6.76 11.43
N LEU A 328 -3.24 -7.34 12.63
CA LEU A 328 -4.36 -7.86 13.44
C LEU A 328 -4.47 -7.02 14.71
#